data_AF-A0A529MBM7-F1
#
_entry.id   AF-A0A529MBM7-F1
#
_cell.length_a   1.000
_cell.length_b   1.000
_cell.length_c   1.000
_cell.angle_alpha   90.00
_cell.angle_beta   90.00
_cell.angle_gamma   90.00
#
_symmetry.space_group_name_H-M   'P 1'
#
loop_
_entity.id
_entity.type
_entity.pdbx_description
1 polymer ?
#
loop_
_entity_poly.entity_id
_entity_poly.type
_entity_poly.pdbx_seq_one_letter_code
_entity_poly.pdbx_strand_id
1 'polypeptide(L)'
;MAVTVSSERDAVATPIQRAFREAFYAGAISLGLFVLFIGLRTDQNISNELILVQRWVLLAIVVIAVTLGRFVYVAYAVPAMERSKAERAQAPAAVVAEPGFLKRNFNRIGLVVLLLYPIAMVLLFGFQGSLKWVDNFGIQILIYVMLAWGLNIVIGLAGLLDLGYVAFYAVGAYAYALLGTHFGLSFWILLPAAGCMAAFWGVMLGFPVLRLRGDYLAIVTLAFGEIIRLVLINWREVTNG
;
A
#
# COMPACT_ATOMS: atom_id res chain seq x y z
N MET A 1 -10.93 -6.97 29.19
CA MET A 1 -12.39 -6.75 29.26
C MET A 1 -12.92 -6.83 27.83
N ALA A 2 -13.23 -8.05 27.37
CA ALA A 2 -13.70 -8.28 26.00
C ALA A 2 -15.20 -8.00 25.97
N VAL A 3 -15.59 -6.97 25.23
CA VAL A 3 -17.01 -6.64 25.02
C VAL A 3 -17.57 -7.68 24.04
N THR A 4 -18.22 -8.71 24.58
CA THR A 4 -19.06 -9.64 23.81
C THR A 4 -20.34 -8.92 23.41
N VAL A 5 -20.32 -8.23 22.27
CA VAL A 5 -21.54 -7.66 21.69
C VAL A 5 -22.35 -8.80 21.06
N SER A 6 -23.48 -9.12 21.71
CA SER A 6 -24.68 -9.83 21.23
C SER A 6 -24.54 -11.28 20.73
N SER A 7 -24.70 -12.26 21.63
CA SER A 7 -24.89 -13.68 21.27
C SER A 7 -26.36 -14.15 21.25
N GLU A 8 -27.35 -13.31 21.57
CA GLU A 8 -28.74 -13.76 21.71
C GLU A 8 -29.60 -13.62 20.45
N ARG A 9 -29.22 -12.78 19.46
CA ARG A 9 -30.02 -12.61 18.21
C ARG A 9 -29.62 -13.53 17.06
N ASP A 10 -28.50 -14.24 17.18
CA ASP A 10 -27.95 -15.07 16.09
C ASP A 10 -28.27 -16.56 16.23
N ALA A 11 -28.98 -16.97 17.29
CA ALA A 11 -29.30 -18.37 17.56
C ALA A 11 -30.38 -18.99 16.64
N VAL A 12 -31.09 -18.18 15.84
CA VAL A 12 -32.25 -18.64 15.03
C VAL A 12 -32.09 -18.40 13.52
N ALA A 13 -31.08 -17.64 13.09
CA ALA A 13 -30.91 -17.32 11.67
C ALA A 13 -30.19 -18.45 10.91
N THR A 14 -30.78 -18.93 9.82
CA THR A 14 -30.06 -19.82 8.90
C THR A 14 -28.80 -19.12 8.37
N PRO A 15 -27.70 -19.84 8.10
CA PRO A 15 -26.44 -19.23 7.62
C PRO A 15 -26.65 -18.36 6.37
N ILE A 16 -27.67 -18.67 5.56
CA ILE A 16 -28.09 -17.89 4.40
C ILE A 16 -28.74 -16.56 4.79
N GLN A 17 -29.63 -16.54 5.80
CA GLN A 17 -30.22 -15.30 6.32
C GLN A 17 -29.17 -14.37 6.91
N ARG A 18 -28.18 -14.93 7.63
CA ARG A 18 -27.03 -14.16 8.14
C ARG A 18 -26.23 -13.56 6.99
N ALA A 19 -25.95 -14.34 5.93
CA ALA A 19 -25.22 -13.86 4.76
C ALA A 19 -25.93 -12.71 4.05
N PHE A 20 -27.26 -12.78 3.87
CA PHE A 20 -28.04 -11.69 3.28
C PHE A 20 -27.96 -10.40 4.10
N ARG A 21 -28.15 -10.50 5.42
CA ARG A 21 -28.08 -9.35 6.33
C ARG A 21 -26.71 -8.69 6.30
N GLU A 22 -25.63 -9.49 6.38
CA GLU A 22 -24.26 -8.96 6.34
C GLU A 22 -23.90 -8.37 4.98
N ALA A 23 -24.33 -9.00 3.87
CA ALA A 23 -24.11 -8.47 2.53
C ALA A 23 -24.82 -7.13 2.31
N PHE A 24 -26.04 -6.98 2.83
CA PHE A 24 -26.78 -5.73 2.78
C PHE A 24 -26.07 -4.61 3.55
N TYR A 25 -25.66 -4.86 4.80
CA TYR A 25 -24.90 -3.88 5.58
C TYR A 25 -23.57 -3.51 4.92
N ALA A 26 -22.84 -4.49 4.39
CA ALA A 26 -21.60 -4.22 3.65
C ALA A 26 -21.85 -3.37 2.40
N GLY A 27 -22.94 -3.62 1.67
CA GLY A 27 -23.35 -2.80 0.53
C GLY A 27 -23.70 -1.36 0.91
N ALA A 28 -24.47 -1.17 1.99
CA ALA A 28 -24.84 0.15 2.47
C ALA A 28 -23.63 0.96 2.95
N ILE A 29 -22.71 0.33 3.70
CA ILE A 29 -21.46 0.95 4.14
C ILE A 29 -20.56 1.30 2.93
N SER A 30 -20.44 0.37 1.97
CA SER A 30 -19.68 0.55 0.73
C SER A 30 -20.21 1.74 -0.07
N LEU A 31 -21.53 1.86 -0.22
CA LEU A 31 -22.16 3.00 -0.91
C LEU A 31 -21.82 4.31 -0.20
N GLY A 32 -21.99 4.38 1.12
CA GLY A 32 -21.69 5.58 1.89
C GLY A 32 -20.22 6.02 1.80
N LEU A 33 -19.28 5.06 1.87
CA LEU A 33 -17.85 5.36 1.79
C LEU A 33 -17.40 5.73 0.37
N PHE A 34 -17.87 5.01 -0.65
CA PHE A 34 -17.38 5.18 -2.01
C PHE A 34 -18.10 6.27 -2.81
N VAL A 35 -19.24 6.79 -2.36
CA VAL A 35 -19.95 7.84 -3.12
C VAL A 35 -19.08 9.09 -3.31
N LEU A 36 -18.33 9.49 -2.29
CA LEU A 36 -17.43 10.65 -2.36
C LEU A 36 -16.10 10.34 -3.03
N PHE A 37 -15.59 9.11 -2.90
CA PHE A 37 -14.29 8.72 -3.45
C PHE A 37 -14.35 8.31 -4.93
N ILE A 38 -15.45 7.69 -5.34
CA ILE A 38 -15.61 7.08 -6.66
C ILE A 38 -16.76 7.74 -7.42
N GLY A 39 -17.90 7.96 -6.74
CA GLY A 39 -19.10 8.50 -7.36
C GLY A 39 -18.92 9.93 -7.87
N LEU A 40 -18.16 10.75 -7.15
CA LEU A 40 -17.90 12.15 -7.47
C LEU A 40 -16.41 12.35 -7.73
N ARG A 41 -16.03 12.71 -8.96
CA ARG A 41 -14.66 13.07 -9.32
C ARG A 41 -14.61 14.52 -9.78
N THR A 42 -13.66 15.29 -9.27
CA THR A 42 -13.32 16.60 -9.82
C THR A 42 -12.28 16.41 -10.93
N ASP A 43 -12.58 16.92 -12.12
CA ASP A 43 -11.64 16.97 -13.26
C ASP A 43 -11.50 18.43 -13.71
N GLN A 44 -10.33 18.81 -14.20
CA GLN A 44 -10.13 20.11 -14.86
C GLN A 44 -10.49 19.99 -16.33
N ASN A 45 -11.38 20.86 -16.80
CA ASN A 45 -11.71 20.94 -18.22
C ASN A 45 -10.57 21.62 -19.01
N ILE A 46 -10.63 21.57 -20.34
CA ILE A 46 -9.66 22.18 -21.28
C ILE A 46 -9.50 23.70 -21.03
N SER A 47 -10.52 24.34 -20.46
CA SER A 47 -10.50 25.75 -20.03
C SER A 47 -10.00 25.97 -18.59
N ASN A 48 -9.38 24.98 -17.93
CA ASN A 48 -8.93 25.00 -16.53
C ASN A 48 -10.02 25.24 -15.47
N GLU A 49 -11.29 24.99 -15.80
CA GLU A 49 -12.40 25.03 -14.84
C GLU A 49 -12.56 23.69 -14.13
N LEU A 50 -12.83 23.74 -12.82
CA LEU A 50 -13.11 22.54 -12.03
C LEU A 50 -14.53 22.06 -12.32
N ILE A 51 -14.66 20.94 -13.01
CA ILE A 51 -15.95 20.30 -13.30
C ILE A 51 -16.12 19.03 -12.45
N LEU A 52 -17.35 18.79 -12.00
CA LEU A 52 -17.70 17.58 -11.24
C LEU A 52 -18.22 16.51 -12.19
N VAL A 53 -17.41 15.47 -12.41
CA VAL A 53 -17.76 14.29 -13.21
C VAL A 53 -18.38 13.24 -12.31
N GLN A 54 -19.64 12.88 -12.61
CA GLN A 54 -20.39 11.88 -11.86
C GLN A 54 -20.19 10.49 -12.47
N ARG A 55 -19.73 9.52 -11.66
CA ARG A 55 -19.41 8.15 -12.08
C ARG A 55 -20.29 7.12 -11.38
N TRP A 56 -21.60 7.34 -11.41
CA TRP A 56 -22.60 6.48 -10.75
C TRP A 56 -22.52 5.00 -11.16
N VAL A 57 -22.19 4.72 -12.42
CA VAL A 57 -22.05 3.34 -12.92
C VAL A 57 -20.90 2.62 -12.23
N LEU A 58 -19.75 3.28 -12.07
CA LEU A 58 -18.58 2.68 -11.43
C LEU A 58 -18.84 2.45 -9.94
N LEU A 59 -19.48 3.42 -9.27
CA LEU A 59 -19.94 3.26 -7.89
C LEU A 59 -20.85 2.05 -7.73
N ALA A 60 -21.85 1.90 -8.61
CA ALA A 60 -22.78 0.78 -8.56
C ALA A 60 -22.06 -0.57 -8.73
N ILE A 61 -21.11 -0.67 -9.66
CA ILE A 61 -20.31 -1.88 -9.87
C ILE A 61 -19.54 -2.25 -8.60
N VAL A 62 -18.87 -1.28 -7.96
CA VAL A 62 -18.08 -1.51 -6.73
C VAL A 62 -18.98 -1.95 -5.58
N VAL A 63 -20.12 -1.30 -5.39
CA VAL A 63 -21.09 -1.65 -4.34
C VAL A 63 -21.61 -3.07 -4.54
N ILE A 64 -22.03 -3.42 -5.77
CA ILE A 64 -22.50 -4.76 -6.12
C ILE A 64 -21.40 -5.80 -5.88
N ALA A 65 -20.16 -5.53 -6.30
CA ALA A 65 -19.03 -6.43 -6.10
C ALA A 65 -18.77 -6.68 -4.61
N VAL A 66 -18.82 -5.65 -3.77
CA VAL A 66 -18.67 -5.77 -2.31
C VAL A 66 -19.81 -6.57 -1.70
N THR A 67 -21.07 -6.28 -2.08
CA THR A 67 -22.24 -7.01 -1.59
C THR A 67 -22.20 -8.49 -1.96
N LEU A 68 -21.92 -8.81 -3.23
CA LEU A 68 -21.80 -10.19 -3.71
C LEU A 68 -20.60 -10.90 -3.06
N GLY A 69 -19.45 -10.22 -2.99
CA GLY A 69 -18.25 -10.76 -2.36
C GLY A 69 -18.49 -11.07 -0.88
N ARG A 70 -19.14 -10.18 -0.13
CA ARG A 70 -19.51 -10.41 1.27
C ARG A 70 -20.51 -11.55 1.40
N PHE A 71 -21.52 -11.60 0.54
CA PHE A 71 -22.51 -12.68 0.53
C PHE A 71 -21.83 -14.04 0.34
N VAL A 72 -21.00 -14.19 -0.69
CA VAL A 72 -20.29 -15.46 -0.98
C VAL A 72 -19.36 -15.83 0.17
N TYR A 73 -18.63 -14.87 0.72
CA TYR A 73 -17.73 -15.11 1.85
C TYR A 73 -18.49 -15.62 3.09
N VAL A 74 -19.59 -14.99 3.47
CA VAL A 74 -20.36 -15.37 4.66
C VAL A 74 -21.18 -16.63 4.44
N ALA A 75 -21.75 -16.81 3.24
CA ALA A 75 -22.60 -17.96 2.93
C ALA A 75 -21.79 -19.26 2.75
N TYR A 76 -20.58 -19.18 2.19
CA TYR A 76 -19.81 -20.37 1.82
C TYR A 76 -18.43 -20.45 2.48
N ALA A 77 -17.66 -19.37 2.51
CA ALA A 77 -16.28 -19.42 3.00
C ALA A 77 -16.19 -19.55 4.53
N VAL A 78 -16.98 -18.76 5.26
CA VAL A 78 -17.06 -18.83 6.74
C VAL A 78 -17.46 -20.23 7.22
N PRO A 79 -18.60 -20.83 6.79
CA PRO A 79 -19.00 -22.14 7.26
C PRO A 79 -18.05 -23.26 6.81
N ALA A 80 -17.45 -23.18 5.62
CA ALA A 80 -16.43 -24.14 5.19
C ALA A 80 -15.18 -24.07 6.07
N MET A 81 -14.73 -22.87 6.42
CA MET A 81 -13.56 -22.67 7.27
C MET A 81 -13.83 -23.06 8.74
N GLU A 82 -15.04 -22.83 9.23
CA GLU A 82 -15.50 -23.31 10.55
C GLU A 82 -15.52 -24.84 10.61
N ARG A 83 -16.03 -25.52 9.56
CA ARG A 83 -15.97 -26.99 9.44
C ARG A 83 -14.53 -27.50 9.45
N SER A 84 -13.66 -26.94 8.62
CA SER A 84 -12.25 -27.33 8.58
C SER A 84 -11.50 -27.04 9.89
N LYS A 85 -11.84 -25.97 10.61
CA LYS A 85 -11.26 -25.68 11.94
C LYS A 85 -11.77 -26.66 12.99
N ALA A 86 -13.05 -27.02 12.98
CA ALA A 86 -13.62 -28.01 13.89
C ALA A 86 -13.00 -29.39 13.67
N GLU A 87 -12.82 -29.81 12.42
CA GLU A 87 -12.13 -31.05 12.04
C GLU A 87 -10.65 -31.03 12.48
N ARG A 88 -9.94 -29.90 12.32
CA ARG A 88 -8.56 -29.74 12.77
C ARG A 88 -8.41 -29.69 14.29
N ALA A 89 -9.40 -29.15 15.01
CA ALA A 89 -9.43 -29.12 16.47
C ALA A 89 -9.69 -30.53 17.07
N GLN A 90 -10.37 -31.39 16.32
CA GLN A 90 -10.61 -32.80 16.68
C GLN A 90 -9.50 -33.75 16.20
N ALA A 91 -8.63 -33.31 15.28
CA ALA A 91 -7.49 -34.09 14.82
C ALA A 91 -6.35 -34.12 15.87
N PRO A 92 -5.64 -35.25 16.03
CA PRO A 92 -4.53 -35.35 16.96
C PRO A 92 -3.41 -34.36 16.62
N ALA A 93 -2.85 -33.72 17.65
CA ALA A 93 -1.86 -32.63 17.59
C ALA A 93 -0.55 -32.93 16.81
N ALA A 94 -0.38 -34.15 16.29
CA ALA A 94 0.79 -34.58 15.53
C ALA A 94 0.75 -34.21 14.04
N VAL A 95 -0.41 -33.82 13.49
CA VAL A 95 -0.48 -33.31 12.11
C VAL A 95 -0.11 -31.83 12.11
N VAL A 96 1.19 -31.55 12.22
CA VAL A 96 1.75 -30.24 11.92
C VAL A 96 1.29 -29.90 10.51
N ALA A 97 0.29 -29.00 10.40
CA ALA A 97 -0.27 -28.62 9.12
C ALA A 97 0.87 -28.15 8.22
N GLU A 98 1.18 -28.91 7.16
CA GLU A 98 2.19 -28.49 6.21
C GLU A 98 1.82 -27.09 5.70
N PRO A 99 2.78 -26.15 5.62
CA PRO A 99 2.49 -24.83 5.09
C PRO A 99 1.90 -25.03 3.68
N GLY A 100 0.65 -24.58 3.51
CA GLY A 100 -0.08 -24.80 2.26
C GLY A 100 0.73 -24.36 1.04
N PHE A 101 0.48 -24.99 -0.11
CA PHE A 101 1.24 -24.83 -1.36
C PHE A 101 1.61 -23.36 -1.67
N LEU A 102 0.68 -22.42 -1.48
CA LEU A 102 0.92 -21.00 -1.65
C LEU A 102 2.00 -20.42 -0.72
N LYS A 103 2.00 -20.76 0.57
CA LYS A 103 3.01 -20.31 1.53
C LYS A 103 4.38 -20.93 1.23
N ARG A 104 4.40 -22.20 0.85
CA ARG A 104 5.64 -22.92 0.51
C ARG A 104 6.28 -22.39 -0.78
N ASN A 105 5.46 -22.04 -1.77
CA ASN A 105 5.93 -21.57 -3.07
C ASN A 105 5.87 -20.06 -3.25
N PHE A 106 5.56 -19.28 -2.21
CA PHE A 106 5.33 -17.84 -2.30
C PHE A 106 6.46 -17.11 -3.04
N ASN A 107 7.72 -17.38 -2.65
CA ASN A 107 8.89 -16.76 -3.28
C ASN A 107 9.04 -17.16 -4.76
N ARG A 108 8.74 -18.42 -5.10
CA ARG A 108 8.80 -18.91 -6.49
C ARG A 108 7.69 -18.29 -7.34
N ILE A 109 6.48 -18.21 -6.79
CA ILE A 109 5.33 -17.58 -7.47
C ILE A 109 5.63 -16.10 -7.69
N GLY A 110 6.14 -15.39 -6.67
CA GLY A 110 6.53 -13.99 -6.80
C GLY A 110 7.58 -13.77 -7.89
N LEU A 111 8.60 -14.63 -7.96
CA LEU A 111 9.67 -14.53 -8.95
C LEU A 111 9.17 -14.86 -10.37
N VAL A 112 8.29 -15.85 -10.50
CA VAL A 112 7.63 -16.18 -11.78
C VAL A 112 6.73 -15.02 -12.24
N VAL A 113 5.93 -14.44 -11.34
CA VAL A 113 5.08 -13.28 -11.67
C VAL A 113 5.94 -12.09 -12.08
N LEU A 114 7.04 -11.80 -11.38
CA LEU A 114 7.94 -10.70 -11.71
C LEU A 114 8.54 -10.84 -13.12
N LEU A 115 8.94 -12.05 -13.52
CA LEU A 115 9.51 -12.32 -14.85
C LEU A 115 8.45 -12.38 -15.96
N LEU A 116 7.28 -12.96 -15.68
CA LEU A 116 6.22 -13.11 -16.67
C LEU A 116 5.41 -11.83 -16.88
N TYR A 117 5.32 -10.95 -15.89
CA TYR A 117 4.57 -9.69 -15.96
C TYR A 117 4.94 -8.83 -17.18
N PRO A 118 6.21 -8.46 -17.42
CA PRO A 118 6.57 -7.64 -18.58
C PRO A 118 6.27 -8.35 -19.91
N ILE A 119 6.48 -9.67 -19.98
CA ILE A 119 6.20 -10.48 -21.19
C ILE A 119 4.69 -10.49 -21.48
N ALA A 120 3.87 -10.74 -20.46
CA ALA A 120 2.41 -10.74 -20.59
C ALA A 120 1.88 -9.36 -21.01
N MET A 121 2.43 -8.27 -20.47
CA MET A 121 2.04 -6.92 -20.85
C MET A 121 2.42 -6.58 -22.30
N VAL A 122 3.60 -7.00 -22.77
CA VAL A 122 4.02 -6.84 -24.17
C VAL A 122 3.11 -7.63 -25.12
N LEU A 123 2.71 -8.85 -24.75
CA LEU A 123 1.81 -9.68 -25.56
C LEU A 123 0.39 -9.11 -25.65
N LEU A 124 -0.14 -8.54 -24.56
CA LEU A 124 -1.51 -8.02 -24.52
C LEU A 124 -1.66 -6.62 -25.13
N PHE A 125 -0.67 -5.74 -24.93
CA PHE A 125 -0.78 -4.31 -25.27
C PHE A 125 0.23 -3.85 -26.33
N GLY A 126 1.09 -4.76 -26.83
CA GLY A 126 2.18 -4.42 -27.74
C GLY A 126 3.31 -3.63 -27.05
N PHE A 127 4.43 -3.44 -27.75
CA PHE A 127 5.63 -2.79 -27.19
C PHE A 127 5.37 -1.34 -26.73
N GLN A 128 4.62 -0.54 -27.49
CA GLN A 128 4.34 0.85 -27.09
C GLN A 128 3.30 0.94 -25.97
N GLY A 129 2.28 0.06 -25.97
CA GLY A 129 1.27 0.04 -24.91
C GLY A 129 1.82 -0.50 -23.60
N SER A 130 2.76 -1.45 -23.64
CA SER A 130 3.37 -2.05 -22.45
C SER A 130 4.28 -1.10 -21.69
N LEU A 131 4.94 -0.14 -22.35
CA LEU A 131 5.83 0.83 -21.67
C LEU A 131 5.10 1.57 -20.55
N LYS A 132 3.85 1.99 -20.77
CA LYS A 132 3.05 2.62 -19.72
C LYS A 132 2.84 1.68 -18.52
N TRP A 133 2.53 0.41 -18.77
CA TRP A 133 2.21 -0.56 -17.71
C TRP A 133 3.45 -1.08 -16.97
N VAL A 134 4.55 -1.25 -17.69
CA VAL A 134 5.81 -1.77 -17.15
C VAL A 134 6.62 -0.64 -16.51
N ASP A 135 6.76 0.51 -17.17
CA ASP A 135 7.59 1.59 -16.62
C ASP A 135 6.88 2.31 -15.48
N ASN A 136 5.62 2.77 -15.62
CA ASN A 136 4.98 3.48 -14.50
C ASN A 136 4.75 2.56 -13.31
N PHE A 137 4.01 1.47 -13.49
CA PHE A 137 3.65 0.62 -12.35
C PHE A 137 4.81 -0.25 -11.90
N GLY A 138 5.60 -0.82 -12.83
CA GLY A 138 6.73 -1.66 -12.47
C GLY A 138 7.80 -0.88 -11.70
N ILE A 139 8.21 0.30 -12.19
CA ILE A 139 9.20 1.12 -11.47
C ILE A 139 8.64 1.57 -10.12
N GLN A 140 7.37 1.99 -10.05
CA GLN A 140 6.76 2.40 -8.79
C GLN A 140 6.67 1.25 -7.77
N ILE A 141 6.35 0.04 -8.21
CA ILE A 141 6.38 -1.17 -7.37
C ILE A 141 7.81 -1.41 -6.88
N LEU A 142 8.82 -1.34 -7.76
CA LEU A 142 10.22 -1.53 -7.38
C LEU A 142 10.68 -0.47 -6.37
N ILE A 143 10.29 0.80 -6.54
CA ILE A 143 10.56 1.87 -5.58
C ILE A 143 9.96 1.52 -4.21
N TYR A 144 8.69 1.10 -4.15
CA TYR A 144 8.09 0.72 -2.88
C TYR A 144 8.71 -0.53 -2.25
N VAL A 145 9.17 -1.49 -3.05
CA VAL A 145 9.93 -2.65 -2.55
C VAL A 145 11.25 -2.20 -1.94
N MET A 146 12.00 -1.32 -2.62
CA MET A 146 13.24 -0.75 -2.07
C MET A 146 12.98 0.05 -0.79
N LEU A 147 11.91 0.84 -0.75
CA LEU A 147 11.50 1.58 0.46
C LEU A 147 11.12 0.65 1.60
N ALA A 148 10.38 -0.42 1.33
CA ALA A 148 10.03 -1.42 2.33
C ALA A 148 11.27 -2.14 2.87
N TRP A 149 12.25 -2.44 2.02
CA TRP A 149 13.53 -3.01 2.43
C TRP A 149 14.32 -2.05 3.33
N GLY A 150 14.41 -0.77 2.96
CA GLY A 150 15.08 0.21 3.81
C GLY A 150 14.36 0.41 5.15
N LEU A 151 13.03 0.44 5.15
CA LEU A 151 12.23 0.49 6.38
C LEU A 151 12.45 -0.74 7.27
N ASN A 152 12.57 -1.93 6.68
CA ASN A 152 12.86 -3.17 7.40
C ASN A 152 14.23 -3.13 8.08
N ILE A 153 15.23 -2.44 7.50
CA ILE A 153 16.52 -2.26 8.15
C ILE A 153 16.37 -1.36 9.39
N VAL A 154 15.65 -0.25 9.29
CA VAL A 154 15.52 0.70 10.40
C VAL A 154 14.62 0.15 11.52
N ILE A 155 13.38 -0.22 11.18
CA ILE A 155 12.41 -0.68 12.19
C ILE A 155 12.67 -2.13 12.57
N GLY A 156 12.96 -2.99 11.58
CA GLY A 156 13.10 -4.42 11.80
C GLY A 156 14.41 -4.84 12.47
N LEU A 157 15.55 -4.22 12.10
CA LEU A 157 16.86 -4.57 12.70
C LEU A 157 17.26 -3.63 13.84
N ALA A 158 17.04 -2.31 13.71
CA ALA A 158 17.43 -1.36 14.75
C ALA A 158 16.37 -1.18 15.85
N GLY A 159 15.12 -1.60 15.62
CA GLY A 159 14.05 -1.56 16.62
C GLY A 159 13.56 -0.13 16.96
N LEU A 160 13.86 0.84 16.08
CA LEU A 160 13.51 2.24 16.25
C LEU A 160 12.22 2.56 15.49
N LEU A 161 11.30 3.30 16.11
CA LEU A 161 10.09 3.78 15.42
C LEU A 161 10.46 5.00 14.55
N ASP A 162 10.71 4.75 13.26
CA ASP A 162 11.00 5.79 12.26
C ASP A 162 9.78 6.04 11.38
N LEU A 163 9.14 7.21 11.56
CA LEU A 163 8.03 7.67 10.72
C LEU A 163 8.49 8.66 9.63
N GLY A 164 9.75 9.06 9.67
CA GLY A 164 10.37 10.04 8.78
C GLY A 164 11.17 9.43 7.63
N TYR A 165 11.25 8.10 7.53
CA TYR A 165 12.03 7.38 6.53
C TYR A 165 11.86 7.91 5.09
N VAL A 166 10.62 8.28 4.72
CA VAL A 166 10.29 8.80 3.38
C VAL A 166 10.99 10.13 3.07
N ALA A 167 11.34 10.93 4.08
CA ALA A 167 12.09 12.16 3.84
C ALA A 167 13.52 11.91 3.37
N PHE A 168 14.21 10.86 3.86
CA PHE A 168 15.54 10.52 3.35
C PHE A 168 15.49 10.06 1.89
N TYR A 169 14.46 9.31 1.53
CA TYR A 169 14.16 8.99 0.14
C TYR A 169 13.94 10.27 -0.69
N ALA A 170 13.12 11.20 -0.20
CA ALA A 170 12.82 12.44 -0.92
C ALA A 170 14.07 13.31 -1.12
N VAL A 171 14.91 13.46 -0.07
CA VAL A 171 16.18 14.21 -0.17
C VAL A 171 17.11 13.59 -1.20
N GLY A 172 17.27 12.26 -1.22
CA GLY A 172 18.08 11.57 -2.22
C GLY A 172 17.54 11.72 -3.63
N ALA A 173 16.22 11.55 -3.82
CA ALA A 173 15.57 11.67 -5.12
C ALA A 173 15.66 13.10 -5.69
N TYR A 174 15.42 14.12 -4.86
CA TYR A 174 15.56 15.52 -5.28
C TYR A 174 17.02 15.90 -5.51
N ALA A 175 17.97 15.40 -4.70
CA ALA A 175 19.39 15.61 -4.97
C ALA A 175 19.80 15.00 -6.32
N TYR A 176 19.34 13.78 -6.63
CA TYR A 176 19.56 13.15 -7.92
C TYR A 176 18.97 13.99 -9.07
N ALA A 177 17.71 14.40 -8.95
CA ALA A 177 17.03 15.18 -9.97
C ALA A 177 17.72 16.53 -10.21
N LEU A 178 18.02 17.27 -9.14
CA LEU A 178 18.60 18.61 -9.21
C LEU A 178 20.05 18.58 -9.73
N LEU A 179 20.87 17.63 -9.27
CA LEU A 179 22.22 17.48 -9.79
C LEU A 179 22.21 17.07 -11.27
N GLY A 180 21.24 16.24 -11.67
CA GLY A 180 21.07 15.81 -13.06
C GLY A 180 20.65 16.96 -13.98
N THR A 181 19.71 17.80 -13.54
CA THR A 181 19.19 18.92 -14.35
C THR A 181 20.17 20.08 -14.44
N HIS A 182 20.88 20.43 -13.36
CA HIS A 182 21.77 21.59 -13.34
C HIS A 182 23.17 21.30 -13.88
N PHE A 183 23.73 20.12 -13.60
CA PHE A 183 25.12 19.81 -13.93
C PHE A 183 25.28 18.77 -15.05
N GLY A 184 24.18 18.16 -15.53
CA GLY A 184 24.22 17.19 -16.63
C GLY A 184 25.11 15.97 -16.35
N LEU A 185 25.29 15.62 -15.08
CA LEU A 185 26.18 14.54 -14.66
C LEU A 185 25.67 13.18 -15.12
N SER A 186 26.58 12.22 -15.29
CA SER A 186 26.20 10.86 -15.68
C SER A 186 25.47 10.13 -14.54
N PHE A 187 24.62 9.16 -14.91
CA PHE A 187 23.90 8.29 -13.97
C PHE A 187 24.80 7.71 -12.87
N TRP A 188 26.00 7.25 -13.26
CA TRP A 188 26.95 6.60 -12.36
C TRP A 188 27.56 7.54 -11.32
N ILE A 189 27.58 8.85 -11.57
CA ILE A 189 28.05 9.86 -10.62
C ILE A 189 26.88 10.32 -9.75
N LEU A 190 25.71 10.52 -10.36
CA LEU A 190 24.50 10.95 -9.67
C LEU A 190 24.04 9.96 -8.62
N LEU A 191 24.12 8.65 -8.91
CA LEU A 191 23.69 7.59 -8.01
C LEU A 191 24.43 7.63 -6.65
N PRO A 192 25.78 7.59 -6.59
CA PRO A 192 26.50 7.74 -5.32
C PRO A 192 26.38 9.14 -4.73
N ALA A 193 26.32 10.21 -5.55
CA ALA A 193 26.17 11.57 -5.04
C ALA A 193 24.83 11.77 -4.29
N ALA A 194 23.73 11.26 -4.84
CA ALA A 194 22.42 11.27 -4.19
C ALA A 194 22.43 10.46 -2.88
N GLY A 195 23.08 9.29 -2.88
CA GLY A 195 23.30 8.48 -1.68
C GLY A 195 24.09 9.22 -0.60
N CYS A 196 25.19 9.88 -0.98
CA CYS A 196 25.99 10.70 -0.07
C CYS A 196 25.19 11.87 0.52
N MET A 197 24.34 12.53 -0.29
CA MET A 197 23.48 13.60 0.21
C MET A 197 22.41 13.11 1.18
N ALA A 198 21.75 11.98 0.87
CA ALA A 198 20.80 11.36 1.79
C ALA A 198 21.49 10.93 3.09
N ALA A 199 22.70 10.36 3.01
CA ALA A 199 23.50 9.98 4.18
C ALA A 199 23.92 11.18 5.02
N PHE A 200 24.33 12.28 4.37
CA PHE A 200 24.70 13.53 5.05
C PHE A 200 23.54 14.06 5.91
N TRP A 201 22.34 14.19 5.33
CA TRP A 201 21.14 14.60 6.06
C TRP A 201 20.73 13.57 7.12
N GLY A 202 20.91 12.28 6.83
CA GLY A 202 20.70 11.18 7.77
C GLY A 202 21.58 11.28 9.02
N VAL A 203 22.87 11.55 8.86
CA VAL A 203 23.82 11.73 9.98
C VAL A 203 23.50 12.99 10.77
N MET A 204 23.21 14.09 10.05
CA MET A 204 22.89 15.37 10.69
C MET A 204 21.67 15.27 11.59
N LEU A 205 20.64 14.52 11.19
CA LEU A 205 19.46 14.26 12.00
C LEU A 205 19.68 13.15 13.03
N GLY A 206 20.40 12.09 12.66
CA GLY A 206 20.65 10.94 13.51
C GLY A 206 21.37 11.33 14.80
N PHE A 207 22.32 12.27 14.74
CA PHE A 207 23.10 12.67 15.91
C PHE A 207 22.25 13.27 17.06
N PRO A 208 21.36 14.26 16.84
CA PRO A 208 20.39 14.70 17.84
C PRO A 208 19.47 13.59 18.33
N VAL A 209 19.03 12.74 17.40
CA VAL A 209 17.93 11.80 17.61
C VAL A 209 18.34 10.56 18.41
N LEU A 210 19.61 10.17 18.36
CA LEU A 210 20.17 9.09 19.20
C LEU A 210 20.03 9.35 20.71
N ARG A 211 19.77 10.60 21.12
CA ARG A 211 19.53 10.98 22.53
C ARG A 211 18.07 10.79 22.95
N LEU A 212 17.16 10.56 22.01
CA LEU A 212 15.73 10.39 22.24
C LEU A 212 15.37 8.90 22.21
N ARG A 213 14.37 8.50 23.00
CA ARG A 213 13.92 7.11 23.08
C ARG A 213 12.40 7.02 22.92
N GLY A 214 11.94 5.91 22.35
CA GLY A 214 10.52 5.59 22.24
C GLY A 214 9.74 6.62 21.43
N ASP A 215 8.68 7.18 22.01
CA ASP A 215 7.74 8.05 21.31
C ASP A 215 8.36 9.39 20.87
N TYR A 216 9.34 9.90 21.61
CA TYR A 216 10.03 11.14 21.25
C TYR A 216 10.80 11.03 19.93
N LEU A 217 11.35 9.84 19.65
CA LEU A 217 12.03 9.54 18.40
C LEU A 217 11.04 9.56 17.21
N ALA A 218 9.86 8.97 17.40
CA ALA A 218 8.83 8.91 16.38
C ALA A 218 8.26 10.30 16.04
N ILE A 219 8.04 11.14 17.06
CA ILE A 219 7.54 12.50 16.86
C ILE A 219 8.54 13.34 16.06
N VAL A 220 9.83 13.25 16.38
CA VAL A 220 10.87 14.03 15.68
C VAL A 220 11.05 13.57 14.24
N THR A 221 11.02 12.26 13.98
CA THR A 221 11.13 11.73 12.61
C THR A 221 9.92 12.13 11.76
N LEU A 222 8.70 12.09 12.31
CA LEU A 222 7.50 12.60 11.62
C LEU A 222 7.62 14.10 11.32
N ALA A 223 8.01 14.91 12.31
CA ALA A 223 8.18 16.35 12.13
C ALA A 223 9.22 16.68 11.05
N PHE A 224 10.34 15.95 11.02
CA PHE A 224 11.32 16.08 9.94
C PHE A 224 10.73 15.69 8.57
N GLY A 225 9.99 14.58 8.52
CA GLY A 225 9.26 14.15 7.33
C GLY A 225 8.39 15.27 6.75
N GLU A 226 7.64 15.92 7.62
CA GLU A 226 6.76 17.03 7.28
C GLU A 226 7.54 18.28 6.85
N ILE A 227 8.62 18.63 7.55
CA ILE A 227 9.48 19.77 7.19
C ILE A 227 10.04 19.58 5.78
N ILE A 228 10.59 18.40 5.46
CA ILE A 228 11.11 18.12 4.12
C ILE A 228 10.00 18.22 3.08
N ARG A 229 8.82 17.67 3.33
CA ARG A 229 7.68 17.81 2.40
C ARG A 229 7.33 19.27 2.14
N LEU A 230 7.25 20.09 3.19
CA LEU A 230 6.95 21.52 3.08
C LEU A 230 8.04 22.27 2.31
N VAL A 231 9.30 21.96 2.58
CA VAL A 231 10.44 22.57 1.87
C VAL A 231 10.36 22.22 0.39
N LEU A 232 10.12 20.96 0.04
CA LEU A 232 10.06 20.53 -1.36
C LEU A 232 8.93 21.21 -2.15
N ILE A 233 7.75 21.33 -1.55
CA ILE A 233 6.57 21.91 -2.21
C ILE A 233 6.64 23.45 -2.28
N ASN A 234 7.21 24.11 -1.26
CA ASN A 234 7.20 25.57 -1.17
C ASN A 234 8.46 26.22 -1.73
N TRP A 235 9.61 25.55 -1.74
CA TRP A 235 10.89 26.14 -2.15
C TRP A 235 11.12 26.09 -3.67
N ARG A 236 10.21 26.75 -4.41
CA ARG A 236 10.19 26.72 -5.87
C ARG A 236 11.49 27.15 -6.54
N GLU A 237 12.25 28.07 -5.94
CA GLU A 237 13.52 28.54 -6.50
C GLU A 237 14.56 27.42 -6.66
N VAL A 238 14.50 26.39 -5.81
CA VAL A 238 15.45 25.27 -5.82
C VAL A 238 14.81 24.00 -6.36
N THR A 239 13.55 23.72 -6.01
CA THR A 239 12.91 22.45 -6.37
C THR A 239 12.05 22.53 -7.63
N ASN A 240 11.75 23.75 -8.10
CA ASN A 240 10.69 24.04 -9.07
C ASN A 240 9.29 23.57 -8.61
N GLY A 241 9.11 23.27 -7.32
CA GLY A 241 7.90 22.69 -6.73
C GLY A 241 7.89 21.16 -6.77
#